data_AF-A0A855K800-F1
#
_entry.id   AF-A0A855K800-F1
#
_cell.length_a   1.000
_cell.length_b   1.000
_cell.length_c   1.000
_cell.angle_alpha   90.00
_cell.angle_beta   90.00
_cell.angle_gamma   90.00
#
_symmetry.space_group_name_H-M   'P 1'
#
loop_
_entity.id
_entity.type
_entity.pdbx_description
1 polymer ?
#
loop_
_entity_poly.entity_id
_entity_poly.type
_entity_poly.pdbx_seq_one_letter_code
_entity_poly.pdbx_strand_id
1 'polypeptide(L)'
;ALLVRWLSAEWAPWWQSLTLMFQREVADRIVAPTDGEAYGRLAVLAQWRSRATLAMPVHRSAFTPPPKVMSAVVHIVPADAPEGVR
;
A
#
# COMPACT_ATOMS: atom_id res chain seq x y z
N ALA A 1 -5.12 3.07 -11.28
CA ALA A 1 -3.93 2.87 -10.43
C ALA A 1 -3.73 1.37 -10.16
N LEU A 2 -2.51 0.83 -10.35
CA LEU A 2 -2.19 -0.61 -10.27
C LEU A 2 -2.53 -1.25 -8.92
N LEU A 3 -2.15 -0.61 -7.81
CA LEU A 3 -2.41 -1.11 -6.46
C LEU A 3 -3.91 -1.38 -6.23
N VAL A 4 -4.78 -0.42 -6.59
CA VAL A 4 -6.23 -0.57 -6.45
C VAL A 4 -6.72 -1.78 -7.24
N ARG A 5 -6.26 -1.97 -8.47
CA ARG A 5 -6.64 -3.15 -9.29
C ARG A 5 -6.20 -4.47 -8.64
N TRP A 6 -5.02 -4.51 -8.03
CA TRP A 6 -4.53 -5.72 -7.36
C TRP A 6 -5.25 -6.01 -6.04
N LEU A 7 -5.59 -4.99 -5.25
CA LEU A 7 -6.35 -5.16 -4.02
C LEU A 7 -7.84 -5.47 -4.28
N SER A 8 -8.36 -5.05 -5.44
CA SER A 8 -9.73 -5.36 -5.88
C SER A 8 -9.83 -6.64 -6.72
N ALA A 9 -8.77 -7.44 -6.82
CA ALA A 9 -8.86 -8.81 -7.34
C ALA A 9 -9.65 -9.71 -6.37
N GLU A 10 -9.85 -10.97 -6.75
CA GLU A 10 -10.45 -12.01 -5.89
C GLU A 10 -9.87 -12.00 -4.47
N TRP A 11 -10.68 -12.41 -3.49
CA TRP A 11 -10.30 -12.22 -2.10
C TRP A 11 -8.94 -12.83 -1.78
N ALA A 12 -8.74 -14.08 -2.21
CA ALA A 12 -7.45 -14.76 -2.24
C ALA A 12 -6.74 -14.44 -3.57
N PRO A 13 -5.80 -13.48 -3.59
CA PRO A 13 -5.12 -13.13 -4.82
C PRO A 13 -4.12 -14.22 -5.25
N TRP A 14 -3.75 -14.20 -6.53
CA TRP A 14 -2.71 -15.06 -7.12
C TRP A 14 -1.28 -14.73 -6.65
N TRP A 15 -1.11 -13.74 -5.77
CA TRP A 15 0.19 -13.31 -5.24
C TRP A 15 0.24 -13.50 -3.72
N GLN A 16 1.41 -13.87 -3.21
CA GLN A 16 1.62 -14.09 -1.77
C GLN A 16 1.81 -12.79 -0.98
N SER A 17 2.53 -11.83 -1.57
CA SER A 17 2.73 -10.49 -1.01
C SER A 17 3.16 -9.52 -2.11
N LEU A 18 3.08 -8.22 -1.83
CA LEU A 18 3.56 -7.17 -2.71
C LEU A 18 4.58 -6.29 -1.96
N THR A 19 5.72 -6.03 -2.58
CA THR A 19 6.70 -5.06 -2.09
C THR A 19 6.85 -3.98 -3.14
N LEU A 20 6.21 -2.84 -2.92
CA LEU A 20 5.99 -1.83 -3.95
C LEU A 20 6.54 -0.48 -3.48
N MET A 21 7.10 0.27 -4.40
CA MET A 21 7.57 1.62 -4.14
C MET A 21 6.56 2.65 -4.62
N PHE A 22 6.30 3.65 -3.78
CA PHE A 22 5.41 4.77 -4.08
C PHE A 22 6.13 6.09 -3.82
N GLN A 23 5.54 7.19 -4.30
CA GLN A 23 5.84 8.50 -3.72
C GLN A 23 5.47 8.49 -2.23
N ARG A 24 6.20 9.24 -1.41
CA ARG A 24 6.06 9.21 0.05
C ARG A 24 4.62 9.48 0.52
N GLU A 25 3.99 10.52 -0.01
CA GLU A 25 2.61 10.90 0.33
C GLU A 25 1.58 9.79 0.02
N VAL A 26 1.80 9.04 -1.06
CA VAL A 26 0.93 7.90 -1.42
C VAL A 26 1.18 6.72 -0.50
N ALA A 27 2.43 6.43 -0.14
CA ALA A 27 2.76 5.38 0.84
C ALA A 27 2.11 5.68 2.19
N ASP A 28 2.20 6.93 2.66
CA ASP A 28 1.58 7.37 3.91
C ASP A 28 0.06 7.17 3.89
N ARG A 29 -0.61 7.49 2.77
CA ARG A 29 -2.05 7.21 2.60
C ARG A 29 -2.43 5.74 2.57
N ILE A 30 -1.53 4.84 2.17
CA ILE A 30 -1.79 3.40 2.13
C ILE A 30 -1.72 2.80 3.55
N VAL A 31 -0.78 3.28 4.37
CA VAL A 31 -0.50 2.73 5.71
C VAL A 31 -1.09 3.57 6.85
N ALA A 32 -1.83 4.64 6.54
CA ALA A 32 -2.37 5.56 7.52
C ALA A 32 -3.29 4.84 8.53
N PRO A 33 -3.14 5.05 9.84
CA PRO A 33 -4.06 4.50 10.84
C PRO A 33 -5.45 5.16 10.73
N THR A 34 -6.48 4.55 11.32
CA THR A 34 -7.89 4.98 11.18
C THR A 34 -8.19 6.39 11.71
N ASP A 35 -7.32 6.92 12.56
CA ASP A 35 -7.38 8.26 13.17
C ASP A 35 -6.31 9.22 12.61
N GLY A 36 -5.53 8.78 11.61
CA GLY A 36 -4.46 9.59 11.02
C GLY A 36 -4.95 10.59 9.97
N GLU A 37 -4.26 11.72 9.83
CA GLU A 37 -4.62 12.77 8.84
C GLU A 37 -4.62 12.28 7.39
N ALA A 38 -3.76 11.32 7.05
CA ALA A 38 -3.69 10.74 5.71
C ALA A 38 -4.70 9.60 5.48
N TYR A 39 -5.53 9.28 6.48
CA TYR A 39 -6.54 8.23 6.39
C TYR A 39 -7.62 8.60 5.37
N GLY A 40 -8.04 7.60 4.61
CA GLY A 40 -9.04 7.79 3.58
C GLY A 40 -9.20 6.55 2.71
N ARG A 41 -9.72 6.73 1.50
CA ARG A 41 -10.08 5.63 0.60
C ARG A 41 -8.96 4.59 0.38
N LEU A 42 -7.71 5.02 0.23
CA LEU A 42 -6.59 4.10 0.01
C LEU A 42 -6.29 3.27 1.27
N ALA A 43 -6.25 3.90 2.44
CA ALA A 43 -6.06 3.23 3.72
C ALA A 43 -7.16 2.20 3.98
N VAL A 44 -8.43 2.60 3.76
CA VAL A 44 -9.60 1.69 3.90
C VAL A 44 -9.44 0.47 3.01
N LEU A 45 -9.18 0.66 1.71
CA LEU A 45 -9.04 -0.46 0.78
C LEU A 45 -7.84 -1.36 1.14
N ALA A 46 -6.70 -0.76 1.48
CA ALA A 46 -5.51 -1.51 1.84
C ALA A 46 -5.74 -2.34 3.09
N GLN A 47 -6.28 -1.75 4.17
CA GLN A 47 -6.53 -2.43 5.44
C GLN A 47 -7.64 -3.47 5.34
N TRP A 48 -8.67 -3.22 4.52
CA TRP A 48 -9.76 -4.17 4.32
C TRP A 48 -9.30 -5.45 3.63
N ARG A 49 -8.32 -5.34 2.72
CA ARG A 49 -7.88 -6.45 1.86
C ARG A 49 -6.56 -7.07 2.31
N SER A 50 -5.81 -6.39 3.18
CA SER A 50 -4.42 -6.75 3.45
C SER A 50 -3.88 -6.08 4.72
N ARG A 51 -2.71 -6.56 5.16
CA ARG A 51 -1.85 -5.84 6.10
C ARG A 51 -0.76 -5.12 5.32
N ALA A 52 -0.90 -3.80 5.18
CA ALA A 52 0.09 -2.92 4.55
C ALA A 52 0.98 -2.25 5.60
N THR A 53 2.29 -2.24 5.37
CA THR A 53 3.28 -1.67 6.31
C THR A 53 4.36 -0.89 5.56
N LEU A 54 4.82 0.20 6.14
CA LEU A 54 5.96 0.95 5.60
C LEU A 54 7.23 0.12 5.84
N ALA A 55 7.87 -0.35 4.77
CA ALA A 55 9.08 -1.15 4.86
C ALA A 55 10.33 -0.27 5.04
N MET A 56 10.48 0.75 4.18
CA MET A 56 11.57 1.72 4.30
C MET A 56 11.30 3.02 3.51
N PRO A 57 11.78 4.19 3.99
CA PRO A 57 11.87 5.37 3.16
C PRO A 57 12.98 5.22 2.10
N VAL A 58 12.81 5.87 0.94
CA VAL A 58 13.81 5.88 -0.13
C VAL A 58 14.10 7.33 -0.51
N HIS A 59 15.36 7.72 -0.37
CA HIS A 59 15.80 9.08 -0.70
C HIS A 59 15.88 9.29 -2.22
N ARG A 60 15.59 10.51 -2.68
CA ARG A 60 15.60 10.87 -4.11
C ARG A 60 16.94 10.61 -4.82
N SER A 61 18.05 10.60 -4.08
CA SER A 61 19.38 10.29 -4.62
C SER A 61 19.56 8.84 -5.04
N ALA A 62 18.64 7.93 -4.68
CA ALA A 62 18.64 6.55 -5.13
C ALA A 62 18.19 6.39 -6.60
N PHE A 63 17.80 7.47 -7.26
CA PHE A 63 17.28 7.47 -8.63
C PHE A 63 18.14 8.32 -9.56
N THR A 64 18.12 8.00 -10.85
CA THR A 64 18.76 8.80 -11.90
C THR A 64 17.81 8.94 -13.10
N PRO A 65 17.38 10.17 -13.46
CA PRO A 65 17.57 11.41 -12.72
C PRO A 65 16.79 11.44 -11.38
N PRO A 66 17.22 12.24 -10.38
CA PRO A 66 16.51 12.33 -9.09
C PRO A 66 15.10 12.90 -9.25
N PRO A 67 14.06 12.29 -8.63
CA PRO A 67 12.72 12.87 -8.59
C PRO A 67 12.64 14.08 -7.64
N LYS A 68 11.58 14.88 -7.78
CA LYS A 68 11.30 16.05 -6.92
C LYS A 68 10.84 15.68 -5.51
N VAL A 69 10.32 14.47 -5.33
CA VAL A 69 9.69 14.01 -4.08
C VAL A 69 10.41 12.78 -3.53
N MET A 70 10.25 12.54 -2.23
CA MET A 70 10.71 11.32 -1.58
C MET A 70 9.87 10.12 -2.01
N SER A 71 10.45 8.93 -1.93
CA SER A 71 9.76 7.66 -2.13
C SER A 71 9.72 6.86 -0.84
N ALA A 72 8.90 5.82 -0.82
CA ALA A 72 8.92 4.81 0.22
C ALA A 72 8.46 3.46 -0.33
N VAL A 73 8.99 2.40 0.25
CA VAL A 73 8.56 1.03 -0.02
C VAL A 73 7.49 0.63 1.00
N VAL A 74 6.40 0.08 0.50
CA VAL A 74 5.32 -0.52 1.29
C VAL A 74 5.32 -2.02 1.02
N HIS A 75 5.29 -2.81 2.10
CA HIS A 75 5.09 -4.25 2.04
C HIS A 75 3.65 -4.58 2.42
N ILE A 76 3.00 -5.41 1.60
CA ILE A 76 1.58 -5.71 1.65
C ILE A 76 1.39 -7.23 1.65
N VAL A 77 0.70 -7.75 2.65
CA VAL A 77 0.37 -9.18 2.76
C VAL A 77 -1.15 -9.32 2.72
N PRO A 78 -1.75 -10.17 1.85
CA PRO A 78 -3.19 -10.38 1.82
C PRO A 78 -3.71 -10.78 3.20
N ALA A 79 -4.93 -10.38 3.53
CA ALA A 79 -5.66 -10.84 4.70
C ALA A 79 -6.72 -11.87 4.27
N ASP A 80 -7.07 -12.78 5.18
CA ASP A 80 -8.18 -13.71 4.97
C ASP A 80 -9.51 -12.96 4.84
N ALA A 81 -10.49 -13.62 4.20
CA ALA A 81 -11.83 -13.04 4.06
C ALA A 81 -12.51 -12.97 5.43
N PRO A 82 -13.07 -11.80 5.79
CA PRO A 82 -14.00 -11.72 6.92
C PRO A 82 -15.14 -12.72 6.74
N GLU A 83 -15.67 -13.19 7.86
CA GLU A 83 -16.79 -14.12 7.84
C GLU A 83 -17.97 -13.53 7.05
N GLY A 84 -18.53 -14.34 6.14
CA GLY A 84 -19.65 -13.94 5.29
C GLY A 84 -19.28 -13.19 4.01
N VAL A 85 -18.00 -12.86 3.78
CA VAL A 85 -17.52 -12.34 2.50
C VAL A 85 -17.08 -13.52 1.63
N ARG A 86 -17.73 -13.69 0.47
CA ARG A 86 -17.37 -14.70 -0.55
C ARG A 86 -16.64 -14.06 -1.71
#